data_AF-A0A382A6S7-F1
#
_entry.id   AF-A0A382A6S7-F1
#
_cell.length_a   1.000
_cell.length_b   1.000
_cell.length_c   1.000
_cell.angle_alpha   90.00
_cell.angle_beta   90.00
_cell.angle_gamma   90.00
#
_symmetry.space_group_name_H-M   'P 1'
#
loop_
_entity.id
_entity.type
_entity.pdbx_description
1 polymer ?
#
loop_
_entity_poly.entity_id
_entity_poly.type
_entity_poly.pdbx_seq_one_letter_code
_entity_poly.pdbx_strand_id
1 'polypeptide(L)'
;PYSDDDTDEAIATFDALGDRVRHLHVQNRDADRTMTLLEDGDWTDYRRFLPHARAVGFDGALCIEFTAGIVPAEGEAFDLSGVLENAGLDRRFIERLWNA
;
A
#
# COMPACT_ATOMS: atom_id res chain seq x y z
N PRO A 1 6.12 -5.49 -4.79
CA PRO A 1 5.10 -6.43 -5.32
C PRO A 1 5.50 -6.95 -6.71
N TYR A 2 5.37 -8.26 -6.95
CA TYR A 2 5.66 -8.94 -8.24
C TYR A 2 4.38 -9.21 -9.04
N SER A 3 3.39 -8.29 -9.02
CA SER A 3 2.15 -8.42 -9.77
C SER A 3 1.93 -7.20 -10.67
N ASP A 4 1.43 -7.45 -11.88
CA ASP A 4 1.21 -6.47 -12.94
C ASP A 4 -0.11 -5.70 -12.72
N ASP A 5 -0.20 -4.91 -11.64
CA ASP A 5 -1.39 -4.13 -11.25
C ASP A 5 -2.66 -4.94 -11.00
N ASP A 6 -2.53 -6.22 -10.71
CA ASP A 6 -3.68 -7.08 -10.51
C ASP A 6 -3.95 -7.31 -9.02
N THR A 7 -5.03 -6.69 -8.52
CA THR A 7 -5.49 -6.86 -7.14
C THR A 7 -5.98 -8.30 -6.88
N ASP A 8 -6.57 -8.95 -7.87
CA ASP A 8 -7.05 -10.33 -7.73
C ASP A 8 -5.87 -11.30 -7.65
N GLU A 9 -4.84 -11.08 -8.47
CA GLU A 9 -3.59 -11.85 -8.38
C GLU A 9 -2.87 -11.62 -7.05
N ALA A 10 -2.85 -10.39 -6.54
CA ALA A 10 -2.26 -10.08 -5.23
C ALA A 10 -3.00 -10.82 -4.10
N ILE A 11 -4.34 -10.84 -4.13
CA ILE A 11 -5.17 -11.61 -3.18
C ILE A 11 -4.88 -13.11 -3.31
N ALA A 12 -4.90 -13.65 -4.53
CA ALA A 12 -4.65 -15.07 -4.78
C ALA A 12 -3.25 -15.51 -4.30
N THR A 13 -2.24 -14.67 -4.52
CA THR A 13 -0.88 -14.90 -4.04
C THR A 13 -0.81 -14.87 -2.52
N PHE A 14 -1.47 -13.90 -1.89
CA PHE A 14 -1.55 -13.81 -0.44
C PHE A 14 -2.20 -15.07 0.16
N ASP A 15 -3.34 -15.50 -0.39
CA ASP A 15 -4.05 -16.71 0.05
C ASP A 15 -3.24 -17.98 -0.16
N ALA A 16 -2.52 -18.10 -1.29
CA ALA A 16 -1.65 -19.24 -1.56
C ALA A 16 -0.46 -19.31 -0.58
N LEU A 17 0.04 -18.17 -0.11
CA LEU A 17 1.08 -18.12 0.91
C LEU A 17 0.51 -18.46 2.30
N GLY A 18 -0.69 -17.99 2.61
CA GLY A 18 -1.43 -18.28 3.84
C GLY A 18 -0.68 -17.83 5.09
N ASP A 19 -0.59 -18.71 6.09
CA ASP A 19 0.02 -18.46 7.40
C ASP A 19 1.55 -18.20 7.37
N ARG A 20 2.17 -18.34 6.19
CA ARG A 20 3.57 -18.03 5.96
C ARG A 20 3.83 -16.53 5.83
N VAL A 21 2.80 -15.73 5.53
CA VAL A 21 2.94 -14.27 5.46
C VAL A 21 3.02 -13.71 6.88
N ARG A 22 4.13 -13.06 7.21
CA ARG A 22 4.36 -12.45 8.54
C ARG A 22 4.31 -10.91 8.51
N HIS A 23 4.47 -10.34 7.33
CA HIS A 23 4.60 -8.91 7.14
C HIS A 23 4.11 -8.55 5.75
N LEU A 24 3.36 -7.46 5.64
CA LEU A 24 2.92 -6.87 4.37
C LEU A 24 3.50 -5.48 4.24
N HIS A 25 4.22 -5.26 3.14
CA HIS A 25 4.60 -3.92 2.70
C HIS A 25 3.47 -3.37 1.83
N VAL A 26 3.00 -2.17 2.16
CA VAL A 26 2.01 -1.45 1.36
C VAL A 26 2.65 -0.24 0.71
N GLN A 27 2.45 -0.11 -0.59
CA GLN A 27 2.86 0.99 -1.45
C GLN A 27 1.94 0.97 -2.67
N ASN A 28 1.67 2.12 -3.26
CA ASN A 28 0.82 2.17 -4.45
C ASN A 28 1.44 3.10 -5.49
N ARG A 29 0.99 2.94 -6.72
CA ARG A 29 1.43 3.75 -7.84
C ARG A 29 0.24 4.20 -8.67
N ASP A 30 0.40 5.31 -9.35
CA ASP A 30 -0.56 5.80 -10.34
C ASP A 30 -0.35 5.12 -11.72
N ALA A 31 -1.18 5.54 -12.69
CA ALA A 31 -1.14 5.05 -14.07
C ALA A 31 0.23 5.23 -14.76
N ASP A 32 1.01 6.23 -14.36
CA ASP A 32 2.35 6.51 -14.86
C ASP A 32 3.45 5.75 -14.08
N ARG A 33 3.04 4.87 -13.17
CA ARG A 33 3.87 4.07 -12.27
C ARG A 33 4.67 4.89 -11.26
N THR A 34 4.22 6.10 -10.97
CA THR A 34 4.82 6.98 -9.97
C THR A 34 4.30 6.65 -8.58
N MET A 35 5.17 6.74 -7.56
CA MET A 35 4.76 6.56 -6.17
C MET A 35 3.69 7.57 -5.78
N THR A 36 2.56 7.09 -5.26
CA THR A 36 1.42 7.92 -4.87
C THR A 36 0.87 7.47 -3.52
N LEU A 37 -0.18 8.15 -3.04
CA LEU A 37 -0.91 7.74 -1.85
C LEU A 37 -1.58 6.39 -2.08
N LEU A 38 -1.68 5.57 -1.04
CA LEU A 38 -2.32 4.25 -1.12
C LEU A 38 -3.77 4.32 -1.59
N GLU A 39 -4.45 5.40 -1.22
CA GLU A 39 -5.87 5.64 -1.55
C GLU A 39 -6.11 5.97 -3.03
N ASP A 40 -5.11 6.56 -3.68
CA ASP A 40 -5.21 7.18 -5.01
C ASP A 40 -4.60 6.33 -6.12
N GLY A 41 -3.68 5.42 -5.78
CA GLY A 41 -3.03 4.56 -6.78
C GLY A 41 -3.95 3.45 -7.30
N ASP A 42 -3.64 2.99 -8.51
CA ASP A 42 -4.38 1.96 -9.24
C ASP A 42 -3.65 0.62 -9.34
N TRP A 43 -2.40 0.52 -8.87
CA TRP A 43 -1.63 -0.72 -8.86
C TRP A 43 -2.25 -1.80 -7.96
N THR A 44 -2.73 -1.43 -6.77
CA THR A 44 -3.42 -2.36 -5.87
C THR A 44 -4.57 -1.66 -5.17
N ASP A 45 -5.78 -2.18 -5.34
CA ASP A 45 -6.95 -1.67 -4.62
C ASP A 45 -6.95 -2.19 -3.18
N TYR A 46 -6.33 -1.40 -2.30
CA TYR A 46 -6.27 -1.70 -0.87
C TYR A 46 -7.64 -1.70 -0.20
N ARG A 47 -8.68 -1.08 -0.79
CA ARG A 47 -10.06 -1.17 -0.30
C ARG A 47 -10.61 -2.59 -0.42
N ARG A 48 -10.03 -3.42 -1.28
CA ARG A 48 -10.34 -4.84 -1.43
C ARG A 48 -9.33 -5.71 -0.67
N PHE A 49 -8.04 -5.46 -0.88
CA PHE A 49 -6.97 -6.31 -0.35
C PHE A 49 -6.90 -6.31 1.19
N LEU A 50 -6.92 -5.14 1.84
CA LEU A 50 -6.76 -5.07 3.31
C LEU A 50 -7.94 -5.67 4.07
N PRO A 51 -9.21 -5.38 3.73
CA PRO A 51 -10.34 -6.05 4.37
C PRO A 51 -10.31 -7.57 4.17
N HIS A 52 -9.91 -8.06 2.99
CA HIS A 52 -9.73 -9.48 2.74
C HIS A 52 -8.67 -10.10 3.65
N ALA A 53 -7.46 -9.54 3.68
CA ALA A 53 -6.36 -10.02 4.51
C ALA A 53 -6.77 -10.11 5.99
N ARG A 54 -7.47 -9.09 6.50
CA ARG A 54 -8.03 -9.10 7.86
C ARG A 54 -9.09 -10.19 8.04
N ALA A 55 -10.02 -10.34 7.10
CA ALA A 55 -11.11 -11.29 7.18
C ALA A 55 -10.63 -12.75 7.22
N VAL A 56 -9.53 -13.05 6.52
CA VAL A 56 -8.90 -14.39 6.55
C VAL A 56 -7.94 -14.60 7.73
N GLY A 57 -7.85 -13.63 8.65
CA GLY A 57 -7.18 -13.77 9.93
C GLY A 57 -5.70 -13.35 9.95
N PHE A 58 -5.25 -12.51 9.02
CA PHE A 58 -3.90 -11.95 9.10
C PHE A 58 -3.73 -11.10 10.36
N ASP A 59 -2.71 -11.42 11.16
CA ASP A 59 -2.35 -10.72 12.40
C ASP A 59 -0.90 -10.21 12.38
N GLY A 60 -0.23 -10.28 11.23
CA GLY A 60 1.14 -9.81 11.04
C GLY A 60 1.25 -8.28 10.95
N ALA A 61 2.47 -7.80 10.75
CA ALA A 61 2.72 -6.37 10.63
C ALA A 61 2.22 -5.82 9.28
N LEU A 62 1.76 -4.57 9.28
CA LEU A 62 1.54 -3.75 8.10
C LEU A 62 2.57 -2.62 8.12
N CYS A 63 3.35 -2.46 7.05
CA CYS A 63 4.34 -1.39 6.92
C CYS A 63 4.12 -0.61 5.65
N ILE A 64 4.01 0.71 5.78
CA ILE A 64 4.04 1.63 4.63
C ILE A 64 5.48 1.65 4.14
N GLU A 65 5.71 1.15 2.93
CA GLU A 65 7.04 1.10 2.34
C GLU A 65 7.40 2.45 1.70
N PHE A 66 6.49 2.98 0.88
CA PHE A 66 6.64 4.26 0.20
C PHE A 66 5.30 5.00 0.13
N THR A 67 5.37 6.33 0.07
CA THR A 67 4.23 7.25 -0.04
C THR A 67 4.50 8.32 -1.09
N ALA A 68 3.51 9.13 -1.42
CA ALA A 68 3.64 10.22 -2.37
C ALA A 68 4.78 11.19 -2.01
N GLY A 69 5.56 11.61 -3.01
CA GLY A 69 6.67 12.56 -2.86
C GLY A 69 7.97 11.99 -2.29
N ILE A 70 8.03 10.69 -1.97
CA ILE A 70 9.25 10.07 -1.41
C ILE A 70 10.44 10.11 -2.39
N VAL A 71 10.17 10.10 -3.70
CA VAL A 71 11.14 10.35 -4.76
C VAL A 71 10.76 11.68 -5.41
N PRO A 72 11.54 12.76 -5.22
CA PRO A 72 11.26 14.05 -5.85
C PRO A 72 11.46 13.96 -7.37
N ALA A 73 10.75 14.80 -8.12
CA ALA A 73 10.97 14.91 -9.55
C ALA A 73 12.38 15.43 -9.85
N GLU A 74 12.86 15.20 -11.07
CA GLU A 74 14.18 15.66 -11.49
C GLU A 74 14.30 17.18 -11.33
N GLY A 75 15.32 17.62 -10.57
CA GLY A 75 15.59 19.03 -10.30
C GLY A 75 14.83 19.62 -9.12
N GLU A 76 13.93 18.86 -8.47
CA GLU A 76 13.22 19.30 -7.28
C GLU A 76 13.98 18.94 -5.99
N ALA A 77 13.82 19.78 -4.96
CA ALA A 77 14.34 19.49 -3.63
C ALA A 77 13.45 18.48 -2.90
N PHE A 78 14.05 17.63 -2.08
CA PHE A 78 13.31 16.70 -1.23
C PHE A 78 12.52 17.45 -0.15
N ASP A 79 11.19 17.34 -0.16
CA ASP A 79 10.30 17.89 0.86
C ASP A 79 9.96 16.84 1.92
N LEU A 80 10.75 16.82 3.00
CA LEU A 80 10.52 15.91 4.12
C LEU A 80 9.15 16.13 4.78
N SER A 81 8.69 17.38 4.89
CA SER A 81 7.44 17.69 5.58
C SER A 81 6.25 17.12 4.80
N GLY A 82 6.21 17.34 3.49
CA GLY A 82 5.19 16.78 2.61
C GLY A 82 5.16 15.24 2.66
N VAL A 83 6.33 14.59 2.63
CA VAL A 83 6.41 13.12 2.74
C VAL A 83 5.85 12.61 4.08
N LEU A 84 6.15 13.27 5.20
CA LEU A 84 5.61 12.88 6.51
C LEU A 84 4.09 13.09 6.60
N GLU A 85 3.58 14.16 6.00
CA GLU A 85 2.14 14.41 5.90
C GLU A 85 1.43 13.32 5.09
N ASN A 86 2.00 12.95 3.95
CA ASN A 86 1.51 11.87 3.07
C ASN A 86 1.52 10.51 3.77
N ALA A 87 2.61 10.16 4.47
CA ALA A 87 2.65 8.95 5.30
C ALA A 87 1.55 8.94 6.38
N GLY A 88 1.23 10.12 6.94
CA GLY A 88 0.11 10.29 7.86
C GLY A 88 -1.26 10.05 7.21
N LEU A 89 -1.45 10.44 5.95
CA LEU A 89 -2.67 10.17 5.19
C LEU A 89 -2.82 8.67 4.92
N ASP A 90 -1.75 8.01 4.46
CA ASP A 90 -1.75 6.56 4.19
C ASP A 90 -2.04 5.75 5.46
N ARG A 91 -1.43 6.12 6.58
CA ARG A 91 -1.74 5.51 7.88
C ARG A 91 -3.22 5.60 8.20
N ARG A 92 -3.82 6.80 8.09
CA ARG A 92 -5.25 6.98 8.36
C ARG A 92 -6.11 6.17 7.40
N PHE A 93 -5.72 6.04 6.14
CA PHE A 93 -6.44 5.23 5.16
C PHE A 93 -6.41 3.73 5.55
N ILE A 94 -5.23 3.19 5.89
CA ILE A 94 -5.08 1.82 6.39
C ILE A 94 -5.94 1.62 7.65
N GLU A 95 -5.84 2.52 8.64
CA GLU A 95 -6.61 2.41 9.89
C GLU A 95 -8.12 2.41 9.65
N ARG A 96 -8.62 3.18 8.67
CA ARG A 96 -10.05 3.15 8.28
C ARG A 96 -10.45 1.79 7.72
N LEU A 97 -9.68 1.25 6.78
CA LEU A 97 -9.98 -0.04 6.15
C LEU A 97 -9.80 -1.22 7.11
N TRP A 98 -8.78 -1.17 7.96
CA TRP A 98 -8.44 -2.23 8.88
C TRP A 98 -9.35 -2.30 10.10
N ASN A 99 -10.09 -1.23 10.43
CA ASN A 99 -11.00 -1.22 11.58
C ASN A 99 -12.49 -1.14 11.19
N ALA A 100 -12.79 -1.13 9.89
CA ALA A 100 -14.15 -1.18 9.36
C ALA A 100 -14.88 -2.49 9.69
#